data_AF-A0AB39TAL1-F1
#
_entry.id   AF-A0AB39TAL1-F1
#
_cell.length_a   1.000
_cell.length_b   1.000
_cell.length_c   1.000
_cell.angle_alpha   90.00
_cell.angle_beta   90.00
_cell.angle_gamma   90.00
#
_symmetry.space_group_name_H-M   'P 1'
#
loop_
_entity.id
_entity.type
_entity.pdbx_description
1 polymer ?
#
loop_
_entity_poly.entity_id
_entity_poly.type
_entity_poly.pdbx_seq_one_letter_code
_entity_poly.pdbx_strand_id
1 'polypeptide(L)'
;MMTQWHLLRGDILIGELSEYGCDQPFFLARFTPGPGWESVRALCEASAALSGPDPDGSRTTAVLKPLQDLELRLVPVDGRQPSLQVLKNCMLRIDGSEARLRY
;
A
#
# COMPACT_ATOMS: atom_id res chain seq x y z
N MET A 1 -3.27 -18.97 -8.28
CA MET A 1 -4.35 -17.98 -8.09
C MET A 1 -3.67 -16.66 -7.77
N MET A 2 -4.03 -15.60 -8.49
CA MET A 2 -3.52 -14.26 -8.26
C MET A 2 -4.31 -13.66 -7.10
N THR A 3 -3.63 -13.16 -6.05
CA THR A 3 -4.31 -12.56 -4.91
C THR A 3 -4.90 -11.21 -5.30
N GLN A 4 -6.14 -10.97 -4.90
CA GLN A 4 -6.78 -9.67 -5.02
C GLN A 4 -7.02 -9.09 -3.63
N TRP A 5 -6.72 -7.80 -3.48
CA TRP A 5 -6.90 -7.09 -2.22
C TRP A 5 -7.74 -5.83 -2.42
N HIS A 6 -8.63 -5.55 -1.48
CA HIS A 6 -9.16 -4.22 -1.26
C HIS A 6 -8.27 -3.47 -0.28
N LEU A 7 -7.81 -2.29 -0.68
CA LEU A 7 -7.17 -1.33 0.21
C LEU A 7 -8.24 -0.44 0.84
N LEU A 8 -8.41 -0.52 2.15
CA LEU A 8 -9.45 0.19 2.89
C LEU A 8 -8.87 1.17 3.91
N ARG A 9 -9.56 2.28 4.13
CA ARG A 9 -9.43 3.17 5.30
C ARG A 9 -10.74 3.15 6.08
N GLY A 10 -10.77 2.49 7.24
CA GLY A 10 -12.04 2.14 7.86
C GLY A 10 -12.87 1.29 6.90
N ASP A 11 -14.03 1.79 6.48
CA ASP A 11 -14.92 1.16 5.49
C ASP A 11 -14.83 1.81 4.09
N ILE A 12 -13.97 2.83 3.93
CA ILE A 12 -13.81 3.53 2.65
C ILE A 12 -12.84 2.76 1.75
N LEU A 13 -13.31 2.39 0.55
CA LEU A 13 -12.47 1.80 -0.48
C LEU A 13 -11.50 2.83 -1.06
N ILE A 14 -10.22 2.65 -0.80
CA ILE A 14 -9.13 3.45 -1.37
C ILE A 14 -8.77 2.96 -2.76
N GLY A 15 -8.79 1.64 -2.98
CA GLY A 15 -8.54 1.04 -4.28
C GLY A 15 -8.37 -0.47 -4.20
N GLU A 16 -8.09 -1.05 -5.34
CA GLU A 16 -7.94 -2.50 -5.53
C GLU A 16 -6.52 -2.83 -5.97
N LEU A 17 -6.02 -3.98 -5.53
CA LEU A 17 -4.73 -4.51 -5.92
C LEU A 17 -4.92 -5.89 -6.53
N SER A 18 -4.36 -6.11 -7.71
CA SER A 18 -4.34 -7.41 -8.38
C SER A 18 -2.90 -7.86 -8.58
N GLU A 19 -2.45 -8.84 -7.79
CA GLU A 19 -1.10 -9.40 -7.92
C GLU A 19 -0.93 -10.11 -9.26
N TYR A 20 0.18 -9.85 -9.96
CA TYR A 20 0.48 -10.46 -11.26
C TYR A 20 1.84 -11.13 -11.32
N GLY A 21 2.69 -10.95 -10.31
CA GLY A 21 4.03 -11.51 -10.31
C GLY A 21 4.76 -11.30 -8.99
N CYS A 22 6.02 -11.70 -8.96
CA CYS A 22 6.90 -11.53 -7.81
C CYS A 22 8.30 -11.15 -8.30
N ASP A 23 8.83 -10.06 -7.73
CA ASP A 23 10.20 -9.62 -7.84
C ASP A 23 10.75 -9.55 -6.41
N GLN A 24 11.35 -10.64 -5.98
CA GLN A 24 11.66 -10.89 -4.56
C GLN A 24 12.46 -9.72 -3.97
N PRO A 25 12.07 -9.21 -2.79
CA PRO A 25 11.10 -9.77 -1.83
C PRO A 25 9.66 -9.27 -2.02
N PHE A 26 9.30 -8.71 -3.18
CA PHE A 26 8.01 -8.06 -3.39
C PHE A 26 7.08 -8.88 -4.29
N PHE A 27 5.79 -8.88 -3.97
CA PHE A 27 4.74 -9.17 -4.93
C PHE A 27 4.46 -7.92 -5.75
N LEU A 28 4.30 -8.10 -7.06
CA LEU A 28 3.96 -7.04 -7.99
C LEU A 28 2.45 -7.06 -8.22
N ALA A 29 1.81 -5.91 -8.10
CA ALA A 29 0.37 -5.76 -8.27
C ALA A 29 0.01 -4.58 -9.16
N ARG A 30 -1.12 -4.69 -9.86
CA ARG A 30 -1.79 -3.54 -10.50
C ARG A 30 -2.64 -2.85 -9.46
N PHE A 31 -2.59 -1.53 -9.42
CA PHE A 31 -3.44 -0.70 -8.56
C PHE A 31 -4.52 -0.02 -9.39
N THR A 32 -5.77 -0.17 -8.95
CA THR A 32 -6.93 0.54 -9.49
C THR A 32 -7.47 1.46 -8.40
N PRO A 33 -7.50 2.80 -8.63
CA PRO A 33 -7.98 3.74 -7.62
C PRO A 33 -9.49 3.57 -7.38
N GLY A 34 -9.88 3.58 -6.11
CA GLY A 34 -11.27 3.58 -5.66
C GLY A 34 -11.77 4.97 -5.27
N PRO A 35 -13.02 5.09 -4.79
CA PRO A 35 -13.64 6.37 -4.46
C PRO A 35 -12.89 7.19 -3.40
N GLY A 36 -12.17 6.53 -2.48
CA GLY A 36 -11.40 7.20 -1.42
C GLY A 36 -9.98 7.61 -1.81
N TRP A 37 -9.51 7.24 -3.01
CA TRP A 37 -8.11 7.41 -3.43
C TRP A 37 -7.61 8.84 -3.31
N GLU A 38 -8.35 9.81 -3.83
CA GLU A 38 -7.91 11.22 -3.87
C GLU A 38 -7.59 11.77 -2.48
N SER A 39 -8.21 11.24 -1.42
CA SER A 39 -7.94 11.69 -0.04
C SER A 39 -6.61 11.19 0.55
N VAL A 40 -5.95 10.21 -0.09
CA VAL A 40 -4.67 9.62 0.39
C VAL A 40 -3.58 9.67 -0.66
N ARG A 41 -3.93 9.96 -1.92
CA ARG A 41 -3.06 9.98 -3.10
C ARG A 41 -1.73 10.67 -2.84
N ALA A 42 -1.75 11.91 -2.36
CA ALA A 42 -0.54 12.70 -2.14
C ALA A 42 0.44 12.03 -1.15
N LEU A 43 -0.08 11.34 -0.13
CA LEU A 43 0.76 10.63 0.85
C LEU A 43 1.36 9.37 0.23
N CYS A 44 0.59 8.62 -0.56
CA CYS A 44 1.08 7.46 -1.28
C CYS A 44 2.15 7.85 -2.31
N GLU A 45 1.92 8.90 -3.09
CA GLU A 45 2.88 9.44 -4.06
C GLU A 45 4.16 9.94 -3.37
N ALA A 46 4.05 10.64 -2.22
CA ALA A 46 5.20 11.05 -1.44
C ALA A 46 6.03 9.86 -0.93
N SER A 47 5.37 8.80 -0.45
CA SER A 47 6.05 7.56 -0.06
C SER A 47 6.69 6.85 -1.26
N ALA A 48 6.10 6.94 -2.45
CA ALA A 48 6.67 6.39 -3.66
C ALA A 48 7.81 7.23 -4.23
N ALA A 49 7.89 8.52 -3.90
CA ALA A 49 9.01 9.38 -4.28
C ALA A 49 10.22 9.25 -3.34
N LEU A 50 10.06 8.58 -2.18
CA LEU A 50 11.17 8.33 -1.26
C LEU A 50 12.31 7.58 -1.97
N SER A 51 13.48 8.22 -1.95
CA SER A 51 14.71 7.74 -2.58
C SER A 51 15.94 8.32 -1.89
N GLY A 52 17.07 7.64 -2.08
CA GLY A 52 18.37 8.03 -1.53
C GLY A 52 18.57 7.68 -0.06
N PRO A 53 19.79 7.92 0.46
CA PRO A 53 20.10 7.65 1.86
C PRO A 53 19.33 8.58 2.79
N ASP A 54 18.90 8.03 3.93
CA ASP A 54 18.20 8.75 5.00
C ASP A 54 18.81 8.35 6.36
N PRO A 55 20.02 8.85 6.69
CA PRO A 55 20.86 8.29 7.75
C PRO A 55 20.23 8.33 9.14
N ASP A 56 19.41 9.35 9.41
CA ASP A 56 18.69 9.54 10.66
C ASP A 56 17.21 9.07 10.59
N GLY A 57 16.76 8.61 9.42
CA GLY A 57 15.39 8.15 9.18
C GLY A 57 14.32 9.24 9.27
N SER A 58 14.69 10.51 9.41
CA SER A 58 13.76 11.61 9.68
C SER A 58 12.80 11.86 8.52
N ARG A 59 13.30 11.80 7.28
CA ARG A 59 12.50 11.98 6.06
C ARG A 59 11.54 10.82 5.85
N THR A 60 12.03 9.60 6.04
CA THR A 60 11.23 8.38 5.96
C THR A 60 10.11 8.44 6.98
N THR A 61 10.42 8.81 8.23
CA THR A 61 9.42 8.96 9.30
C THR A 61 8.39 10.04 8.97
N ALA A 62 8.82 11.21 8.48
CA ALA A 62 7.91 12.30 8.14
C ALA A 62 6.90 11.92 7.04
N VAL A 63 7.30 11.06 6.11
CA VAL A 63 6.44 10.59 5.00
C VAL A 63 5.58 9.40 5.41
N LEU A 64 6.13 8.43 6.16
CA LEU A 64 5.42 7.21 6.51
C LEU A 64 4.46 7.39 7.68
N LYS A 65 4.74 8.30 8.62
CA LYS A 65 3.89 8.49 9.81
C LYS A 65 2.46 8.91 9.45
N PRO A 66 2.20 9.89 8.57
CA PRO A 66 0.84 10.21 8.14
C PRO A 66 0.13 9.04 7.48
N LEU A 67 0.83 8.20 6.70
CA LEU A 67 0.26 6.99 6.11
C LEU A 67 -0.09 5.94 7.16
N GLN A 68 0.75 5.80 8.19
CA GLN A 68 0.52 4.88 9.30
C GLN A 68 -0.72 5.31 10.11
N ASP A 69 -0.89 6.61 10.34
CA ASP A 69 -2.03 7.18 11.07
C ASP A 69 -3.37 6.99 10.32
N LEU A 70 -3.36 6.75 9.01
CA LEU A 70 -4.55 6.38 8.24
C LEU A 70 -5.02 4.94 8.52
N GLU A 71 -4.19 4.12 9.17
CA GLU A 71 -4.49 2.73 9.50
C GLU A 71 -5.03 1.91 8.31
N LEU A 72 -4.43 2.10 7.14
CA LEU A 72 -4.84 1.41 5.92
C LEU A 72 -4.76 -0.11 6.10
N ARG A 73 -5.74 -0.82 5.55
CA ARG A 73 -5.84 -2.29 5.62
C ARG A 73 -5.96 -2.89 4.24
N LEU A 74 -5.23 -3.98 4.01
CA LEU A 74 -5.46 -4.89 2.90
C LEU A 74 -6.43 -5.97 3.34
N VAL A 75 -7.56 -6.08 2.66
CA VAL A 75 -8.56 -7.12 2.89
C VAL A 75 -8.63 -8.00 1.65
N PRO A 76 -8.42 -9.32 1.76
CA PRO A 76 -8.42 -10.20 0.60
C PRO A 76 -9.85 -10.37 0.09
N VAL A 77 -10.01 -10.27 -1.23
CA VAL A 77 -11.33 -10.36 -1.88
C VAL A 77 -11.95 -11.76 -1.72
N ASP A 78 -11.11 -12.80 -1.73
CA ASP A 78 -11.55 -14.19 -1.61
C ASP A 78 -11.75 -14.67 -0.16
N GLY A 79 -11.41 -13.83 0.83
CA GLY A 79 -11.51 -14.14 2.26
C GLY A 79 -10.59 -15.27 2.74
N ARG A 80 -9.65 -15.75 1.93
CA ARG A 80 -8.78 -16.88 2.29
C ARG A 80 -7.60 -16.50 3.16
N GLN A 81 -7.22 -15.22 3.13
CA GLN A 81 -6.10 -14.67 3.89
C GLN A 81 -6.62 -13.76 5.01
N PRO A 82 -5.85 -13.54 6.09
CA PRO A 82 -6.18 -12.51 7.05
C PRO A 82 -6.03 -11.12 6.43
N SER A 83 -6.76 -10.14 6.97
CA SER A 83 -6.49 -8.74 6.65
C SER A 83 -5.13 -8.30 7.18
N LEU A 84 -4.42 -7.47 6.45
CA LEU A 84 -3.10 -6.96 6.83
C LEU A 84 -3.15 -5.45 7.06
N GLN A 85 -2.55 -4.96 8.15
CA GLN A 85 -2.41 -3.52 8.35
C GLN A 85 -1.14 -3.00 7.67
N VAL A 86 -1.29 -2.00 6.82
CA VAL A 86 -0.19 -1.36 6.09
C VAL A 86 0.74 -0.65 7.07
N LEU A 87 2.05 -0.81 6.87
CA LEU A 87 3.13 -0.34 7.74
C LEU A 87 3.18 -0.96 9.16
N LYS A 88 2.35 -1.97 9.45
CA LYS A 88 2.50 -2.81 10.66
C LYS A 88 2.71 -4.28 10.33
N ASN A 89 1.86 -4.85 9.48
CA ASN A 89 1.92 -6.25 9.05
C ASN A 89 2.44 -6.42 7.63
N CYS A 90 2.34 -5.38 6.80
CA CYS A 90 2.82 -5.41 5.43
C CYS A 90 3.43 -4.08 5.00
N MET A 91 4.29 -4.11 3.98
CA MET A 91 4.68 -2.91 3.23
C MET A 91 3.87 -2.83 1.94
N LEU A 92 3.36 -1.64 1.64
CA LEU A 92 2.69 -1.33 0.40
C LEU A 92 3.27 -0.03 -0.15
N ARG A 93 3.72 -0.06 -1.40
CA ARG A 93 4.11 1.13 -2.17
C ARG A 93 3.26 1.17 -3.43
N ILE A 94 2.59 2.29 -3.68
CA ILE A 94 1.77 2.52 -4.88
C ILE A 94 2.46 3.61 -5.70
N ASP A 95 2.72 3.31 -6.96
CA ASP A 95 3.33 4.22 -7.93
C ASP A 95 2.48 4.23 -9.21
N GLY A 96 1.62 5.24 -9.33
CA GLY A 96 0.62 5.32 -10.39
C GLY A 96 -0.31 4.10 -10.39
N SER A 97 -0.30 3.32 -11.48
CA SER A 97 -1.09 2.11 -11.65
C SER A 97 -0.39 0.83 -11.18
N GLU A 98 0.80 0.94 -10.60
CA GLU A 98 1.58 -0.20 -10.11
C GLU A 98 1.71 -0.15 -8.60
N ALA A 99 1.84 -1.33 -7.99
CA ALA A 99 2.04 -1.47 -6.57
C ALA A 99 3.00 -2.61 -6.25
N ARG A 100 3.74 -2.45 -5.16
CA ARG A 100 4.62 -3.47 -4.59
C ARG A 100 4.20 -3.78 -3.17
N LEU A 101 4.06 -5.06 -2.89
CA LEU A 101 3.59 -5.61 -1.61
C LEU A 101 4.68 -6.49 -1.01
N ARG A 102 4.83 -6.43 0.31
CA ARG A 102 5.61 -7.42 1.07
C ARG A 102 4.90 -7.71 2.38
N TYR A 103 4.59 -8.98 2.63
CA TYR A 103 3.91 -9.48 3.82
C TYR A 103 4.32 -10.92 4.11
#